data_AF-A0A8S2DFH7-F1
#
_entry.id   AF-A0A8S2DFH7-F1
#
_cell.length_a   1.000
_cell.length_b   1.000
_cell.length_c   1.000
_cell.angle_alpha   90.00
_cell.angle_beta   90.00
_cell.angle_gamma   90.00
#
_symmetry.space_group_name_H-M   'P 1'
#
loop_
_entity.id
_entity.type
_entity.pdbx_description
1 polymer ?
#
loop_
_entity_poly.entity_id
_entity_poly.type
_entity_poly.pdbx_seq_one_letter_code
_entity_poly.pdbx_strand_id
1 'polypeptide(L)'
;MGTDLGKAIKSSLERYQVISLIRSLYHEHNRRSYGIQIRQLAGLILLKTNISIPDFVNIILSTLDKNNHQLGLYMWRAINTISQNNELLAKKLKFIIDQQMILLNFDALAYKGQSDYYYRPFLTTNNFSTYYTISQLMSRMGTLKESDFIINLQQHETKDVYEILSVGHNLFGVSAQGLESYVTDNVDELDQSAQEEELHAQLRINILNIQLTPVELFQGMAELMGAVWGAPSELTSAFKSNLMVHDLSHYIHLHNGIVVHYEAQSAVSLDLSGMASISLWNRNSHLVIRVSTGFTIRSHINILFDIITTGINLTISANTIVDYTTDVDYADSPICVCMQMTIQPIQVHDNIENFYSIKQKQSYRWFKNRTRTYPGIDYSFTDKNNQMCRLLHNS
;
A
#
# COMPACT_ATOMS: atom_id res chain seq x y z
N MET A 1 -13.28 -4.26 -5.07
CA MET A 1 -12.01 -4.18 -5.82
C MET A 1 -12.16 -4.85 -7.19
N GLY A 2 -12.36 -4.07 -8.25
CA GLY A 2 -12.54 -4.63 -9.61
C GLY A 2 -13.26 -3.71 -10.61
N THR A 3 -13.68 -2.52 -10.20
CA THR A 3 -14.56 -1.66 -11.00
C THR A 3 -13.83 -0.80 -12.03
N ASP A 4 -12.58 -0.39 -11.80
CA ASP A 4 -11.95 0.61 -12.68
C ASP A 4 -11.17 0.02 -13.87
N LEU A 5 -10.47 -1.10 -13.70
CA LEU A 5 -9.88 -1.81 -14.84
C LEU A 5 -10.94 -2.43 -15.76
N GLY A 6 -12.12 -2.75 -15.22
CA GLY A 6 -13.28 -3.18 -16.00
C GLY A 6 -13.92 -2.08 -16.84
N LYS A 7 -13.77 -0.82 -16.43
CA LYS A 7 -14.29 0.38 -17.13
C LYS A 7 -13.27 0.98 -18.11
N ALA A 8 -11.97 0.78 -17.88
CA ALA A 8 -10.90 1.38 -18.69
C ALA A 8 -10.72 0.75 -20.09
N ILE A 9 -11.21 -0.47 -20.33
CA ILE A 9 -11.08 -1.16 -21.63
C ILE A 9 -12.41 -1.00 -22.39
N LYS A 10 -12.44 -0.05 -23.32
CA LYS A 10 -13.65 0.44 -24.02
C LYS A 10 -14.34 -0.58 -24.94
N SER A 11 -13.66 -1.66 -25.36
CA SER A 11 -14.27 -2.71 -26.20
C SER A 11 -14.03 -4.13 -25.69
N SER A 12 -15.00 -5.02 -25.89
CA SER A 12 -14.92 -6.44 -25.51
C SER A 12 -13.78 -7.19 -26.23
N LEU A 13 -13.40 -6.71 -27.43
CA LEU A 13 -12.36 -7.30 -28.27
C LEU A 13 -10.95 -6.96 -27.75
N GLU A 14 -10.71 -5.70 -27.37
CA GLU A 14 -9.46 -5.27 -26.74
C GLU A 14 -9.25 -5.97 -25.39
N ARG A 15 -10.34 -6.21 -24.64
CA ARG A 15 -10.27 -6.93 -23.36
C ARG A 15 -9.77 -8.36 -23.53
N TYR A 16 -10.20 -9.06 -24.57
CA TYR A 16 -9.73 -10.43 -24.84
C TYR A 16 -8.26 -10.45 -25.25
N GLN A 17 -7.84 -9.52 -26.13
CA GLN A 17 -6.45 -9.41 -26.56
C GLN A 17 -5.51 -9.10 -25.38
N VAL A 18 -5.89 -8.15 -24.52
CA VAL A 18 -5.11 -7.80 -23.31
C VAL A 18 -4.99 -8.99 -22.36
N ILE A 19 -6.08 -9.71 -22.08
CA ILE A 19 -6.04 -10.89 -21.20
C ILE A 19 -5.15 -11.99 -21.80
N SER A 20 -5.22 -12.22 -23.12
CA SER A 20 -4.38 -13.22 -23.79
C SER A 20 -2.89 -12.87 -23.70
N LEU A 21 -2.55 -11.59 -23.83
CA LEU A 21 -1.18 -11.11 -23.68
C LEU A 21 -0.69 -11.29 -22.25
N ILE A 22 -1.48 -10.90 -21.26
CA ILE A 22 -1.13 -11.06 -19.84
C ILE A 22 -0.94 -12.54 -19.48
N ARG A 23 -1.78 -13.43 -20.02
CA ARG A 23 -1.62 -14.88 -19.86
C ARG A 23 -0.27 -15.36 -20.41
N SER A 24 0.13 -14.85 -21.58
CA SER A 24 1.42 -15.19 -22.19
C SER A 24 2.62 -14.69 -21.39
N LEU A 25 2.49 -13.55 -20.71
CA LEU A 25 3.52 -13.01 -19.79
C LEU A 25 3.65 -13.88 -18.55
N TYR A 26 2.54 -14.28 -17.92
CA TYR A 26 2.56 -15.05 -16.69
C TYR A 26 3.14 -16.47 -16.86
N HIS A 27 2.71 -17.17 -17.92
CA HIS A 27 3.10 -18.55 -18.21
C HIS A 27 4.33 -18.68 -19.13
N GLU A 28 4.93 -17.56 -19.57
CA GLU A 28 6.13 -17.55 -20.44
C GLU A 28 5.97 -18.38 -21.74
N HIS A 29 4.75 -18.43 -22.31
CA HIS A 29 4.40 -19.34 -23.41
C HIS A 29 5.27 -19.16 -24.67
N ASN A 30 5.87 -17.97 -24.86
CA ASN A 30 6.70 -17.62 -26.03
C ASN A 30 8.19 -17.94 -25.84
N ARG A 31 8.59 -18.79 -24.88
CA ARG A 31 10.00 -19.13 -24.58
C ARG A 31 10.89 -17.92 -24.28
N ARG A 32 10.29 -16.80 -23.87
CA ARG A 32 10.99 -15.65 -23.32
C ARG A 32 10.87 -15.74 -21.81
N SER A 33 12.00 -15.77 -21.12
CA SER A 33 12.02 -15.67 -19.66
C SER A 33 11.73 -14.21 -19.30
N TYR A 34 10.75 -14.01 -18.41
CA TYR A 34 10.42 -12.71 -17.87
C TYR A 34 10.80 -12.66 -16.40
N GLY A 35 11.19 -11.47 -15.93
CA GLY A 35 11.45 -11.25 -14.51
C GLY A 35 10.28 -11.65 -13.63
N ILE A 36 10.57 -12.16 -12.43
CA ILE A 36 9.57 -12.64 -11.47
C ILE A 36 8.54 -11.56 -11.10
N GLN A 37 8.95 -10.29 -11.06
CA GLN A 37 8.07 -9.13 -10.80
C GLN A 37 7.02 -8.96 -11.90
N ILE A 38 7.41 -9.09 -13.19
CA ILE A 38 6.49 -8.98 -14.32
C ILE A 38 5.44 -10.09 -14.25
N ARG A 39 5.87 -11.32 -13.95
CA ARG A 39 4.98 -12.47 -13.77
C ARG A 39 4.04 -12.26 -12.59
N GLN A 40 4.54 -11.78 -11.46
CA GLN A 40 3.72 -11.44 -10.29
C GLN A 40 2.63 -10.44 -10.66
N LEU A 41 2.98 -9.32 -11.28
CA LEU A 41 2.02 -8.29 -11.70
C LEU A 41 1.00 -8.84 -12.69
N ALA A 42 1.43 -9.61 -13.68
CA ALA A 42 0.54 -10.27 -14.63
C ALA A 42 -0.46 -11.20 -13.92
N GLY A 43 0.02 -12.01 -12.96
CA GLY A 43 -0.82 -12.89 -12.15
C GLY A 43 -1.85 -12.13 -11.31
N LEU A 44 -1.45 -11.04 -10.65
CA LEU A 44 -2.36 -10.18 -9.88
C LEU A 44 -3.43 -9.53 -10.77
N ILE A 45 -3.06 -9.03 -11.95
CA ILE A 45 -4.01 -8.44 -12.89
C ILE A 45 -5.02 -9.51 -13.32
N LEU A 46 -4.56 -10.72 -13.65
CA LEU A 46 -5.46 -11.83 -13.95
C LEU A 46 -6.43 -12.06 -12.79
N LEU A 47 -5.95 -12.21 -11.55
CA LEU A 47 -6.80 -12.48 -10.38
C LEU A 47 -7.84 -11.36 -10.10
N LYS A 48 -7.49 -10.12 -10.39
CA LYS A 48 -8.41 -8.97 -10.28
C LYS A 48 -9.43 -8.91 -11.43
N THR A 49 -9.17 -9.58 -12.55
CA THR A 49 -10.13 -9.75 -13.66
C THR A 49 -11.00 -11.00 -13.48
N ASN A 50 -12.11 -11.08 -14.23
CA ASN A 50 -12.97 -12.26 -14.20
C ASN A 50 -12.33 -13.40 -15.02
N ILE A 51 -11.49 -14.22 -14.38
CA ILE A 51 -10.77 -15.34 -15.02
C ILE A 51 -11.70 -16.52 -15.33
N SER A 52 -11.44 -17.25 -16.43
CA SER A 52 -12.10 -18.53 -16.71
C SER A 52 -11.63 -19.64 -15.74
N ILE A 53 -12.43 -20.68 -15.54
CA ILE A 53 -12.04 -21.83 -14.69
C ILE A 53 -10.74 -22.51 -15.19
N PRO A 54 -10.55 -22.84 -16.49
CA PRO A 54 -9.33 -23.52 -16.94
C PRO A 54 -8.08 -22.66 -16.75
N ASP A 55 -8.17 -21.35 -16.97
CA ASP A 55 -7.04 -20.45 -16.71
C ASP A 55 -6.70 -20.38 -15.22
N PHE A 56 -7.72 -20.39 -14.36
CA PHE A 56 -7.52 -20.35 -12.92
C PHE A 56 -6.86 -21.64 -12.40
N VAL A 57 -7.21 -22.79 -12.96
CA VAL A 57 -6.53 -24.07 -12.71
C VAL A 57 -5.06 -23.99 -13.14
N ASN A 58 -4.76 -23.42 -14.31
CA ASN A 58 -3.38 -23.28 -14.78
C ASN A 58 -2.55 -22.37 -13.86
N ILE A 59 -3.15 -21.31 -13.31
CA ILE A 59 -2.50 -20.44 -12.32
C ILE A 59 -2.19 -21.24 -11.05
N ILE A 60 -3.15 -21.99 -10.50
CA ILE A 60 -2.93 -22.82 -9.32
C ILE A 60 -1.87 -23.88 -9.58
N LEU A 61 -1.88 -24.55 -10.74
CA LEU A 61 -0.84 -25.50 -11.11
C LEU A 61 0.55 -24.85 -11.16
N SER A 62 0.64 -23.62 -11.65
CA SER A 62 1.90 -22.88 -11.68
C SER A 62 2.39 -22.44 -10.31
N THR A 63 1.51 -22.35 -9.29
CA THR A 63 1.99 -22.10 -7.92
C THR A 63 2.74 -23.29 -7.36
N LEU A 64 2.42 -24.51 -7.82
CA LEU A 64 3.08 -25.74 -7.40
C LEU A 64 4.46 -25.95 -8.02
N ASP A 65 4.87 -25.10 -8.97
CA ASP A 65 6.18 -25.19 -9.60
C ASP A 65 7.29 -24.96 -8.57
N LYS A 66 8.12 -25.98 -8.38
CA LYS A 66 9.22 -25.96 -7.41
C LYS A 66 10.35 -25.02 -7.83
N ASN A 67 10.48 -24.67 -9.11
CA ASN A 67 11.56 -23.79 -9.55
C ASN A 67 11.35 -22.32 -9.13
N ASN A 68 10.12 -21.94 -8.78
CA ASN A 68 9.73 -20.56 -8.46
C ASN A 68 8.95 -20.47 -7.14
N HIS A 69 9.50 -21.08 -6.06
CA HIS A 69 8.83 -21.16 -4.76
C HIS A 69 8.32 -19.82 -4.21
N GLN A 70 9.04 -18.71 -4.42
CA GLN A 70 8.62 -17.38 -3.94
C GLN A 70 7.40 -16.85 -4.69
N LEU A 71 7.38 -16.97 -6.02
CA LEU A 71 6.22 -16.58 -6.83
C LEU A 71 5.02 -17.48 -6.53
N GLY A 72 5.23 -18.79 -6.37
CA GLY A 72 4.18 -19.73 -6.02
C GLY A 72 3.53 -19.42 -4.67
N LEU A 73 4.36 -19.17 -3.64
CA LEU A 73 3.89 -18.75 -2.32
C LEU A 73 3.11 -17.43 -2.39
N TYR A 74 3.65 -16.44 -3.09
CA TYR A 74 3.02 -15.14 -3.26
C TYR A 74 1.63 -15.29 -3.91
N MET A 75 1.56 -15.99 -5.04
CA MET A 75 0.32 -16.19 -5.77
C MET A 75 -0.70 -16.97 -4.97
N TRP A 76 -0.29 -17.99 -4.22
CA TRP A 76 -1.18 -18.72 -3.31
C TRP A 76 -1.76 -17.81 -2.21
N ARG A 77 -0.94 -16.97 -1.59
CA ARG A 77 -1.41 -15.98 -0.60
C ARG A 77 -2.36 -14.98 -1.24
N ALA A 78 -2.01 -14.44 -2.41
CA ALA A 78 -2.88 -13.53 -3.15
C ALA A 78 -4.24 -14.16 -3.48
N ILE A 79 -4.27 -15.40 -3.95
CA ILE A 79 -5.50 -16.14 -4.24
C ILE A 79 -6.36 -16.27 -2.97
N ASN A 80 -5.78 -16.74 -1.86
CA ASN A 80 -6.50 -16.91 -0.61
C ASN A 80 -7.07 -15.58 -0.11
N THR A 81 -6.26 -14.52 -0.05
CA THR A 81 -6.68 -13.21 0.43
C THR A 81 -7.73 -12.55 -0.48
N ILE A 82 -7.57 -12.63 -1.80
CA ILE A 82 -8.53 -12.06 -2.74
C ILE A 82 -9.84 -12.85 -2.68
N SER A 83 -9.79 -14.17 -2.54
CA SER A 83 -10.99 -15.01 -2.42
C SER A 83 -11.83 -14.65 -1.19
N GLN A 84 -11.22 -14.30 -0.07
CA GLN A 84 -11.94 -13.88 1.14
C GLN A 84 -12.81 -12.63 0.93
N ASN A 85 -12.41 -11.76 0.00
CA ASN A 85 -13.12 -10.49 -0.28
C ASN A 85 -13.99 -10.56 -1.55
N ASN A 86 -13.80 -11.56 -2.41
CA ASN A 86 -14.51 -11.72 -3.67
C ASN A 86 -15.25 -13.05 -3.73
N GLU A 87 -16.58 -12.98 -3.52
CA GLU A 87 -17.46 -14.16 -3.48
C GLU A 87 -17.41 -15.00 -4.78
N LEU A 88 -17.25 -14.37 -5.94
CA LEU A 88 -17.17 -15.08 -7.22
C LEU A 88 -15.88 -15.91 -7.32
N LEU A 89 -14.77 -15.35 -6.88
CA LEU A 89 -13.48 -16.04 -6.88
C LEU A 89 -13.46 -17.14 -5.82
N ALA A 90 -14.05 -16.89 -4.64
CA ALA A 90 -14.23 -17.91 -3.60
C ALA A 90 -15.03 -19.13 -4.10
N LYS A 91 -16.13 -18.90 -4.82
CA LYS A 91 -16.95 -19.99 -5.40
C LYS A 91 -16.16 -20.81 -6.42
N LYS A 92 -15.39 -20.15 -7.29
CA LYS A 92 -14.52 -20.84 -8.28
C LYS A 92 -13.41 -21.63 -7.60
N LEU A 93 -12.78 -21.05 -6.58
CA LEU A 93 -11.73 -21.72 -5.80
C LEU A 93 -12.28 -22.97 -5.12
N LYS A 94 -13.44 -22.86 -4.45
CA LYS A 94 -14.12 -24.01 -3.83
C LYS A 94 -14.44 -25.10 -4.86
N PHE A 95 -14.98 -24.73 -6.02
CA PHE A 95 -15.27 -25.66 -7.11
C PHE A 95 -14.02 -26.40 -7.59
N ILE A 96 -12.90 -25.71 -7.76
CA ILE A 96 -11.63 -26.34 -8.18
C ILE A 96 -11.11 -27.27 -7.10
N ILE A 97 -11.13 -26.85 -5.82
CA ILE A 97 -10.71 -27.69 -4.70
C ILE A 97 -11.54 -28.98 -4.68
N ASP A 98 -12.86 -28.86 -4.76
CA ASP A 98 -13.78 -30.01 -4.69
C ASP A 98 -13.57 -30.98 -5.87
N GLN A 99 -13.28 -30.48 -7.08
CA GLN A 99 -13.09 -31.32 -8.28
C GLN A 99 -11.67 -31.86 -8.46
N GLN A 100 -10.66 -31.16 -7.95
CA GLN A 100 -9.25 -31.44 -8.23
C GLN A 100 -8.44 -31.66 -6.95
N MET A 101 -9.04 -32.29 -5.93
CA MET A 101 -8.42 -32.64 -4.64
C MET A 101 -7.01 -33.26 -4.75
N ILE A 102 -6.70 -33.96 -5.85
CA ILE A 102 -5.40 -34.60 -6.08
C ILE A 102 -4.27 -33.57 -6.26
N LEU A 103 -4.56 -32.35 -6.73
CA LEU A 103 -3.57 -31.31 -6.99
C LEU A 103 -3.18 -30.52 -5.74
N LEU A 104 -4.02 -30.52 -4.70
CA LEU A 104 -3.85 -29.72 -3.50
C LEU A 104 -3.59 -30.63 -2.30
N ASN A 105 -2.43 -31.28 -2.28
CA ASN A 105 -1.97 -32.02 -1.12
C ASN A 105 -1.13 -31.13 -0.18
N PHE A 106 -0.95 -31.58 1.07
CA PHE A 106 -0.17 -30.84 2.06
C PHE A 106 1.29 -30.61 1.63
N ASP A 107 1.87 -31.53 0.86
CA ASP A 107 3.24 -31.41 0.34
C ASP A 107 3.37 -30.32 -0.74
N ALA A 108 2.39 -30.22 -1.65
CA ALA A 108 2.33 -29.20 -2.69
C ALA A 108 2.00 -27.82 -2.12
N LEU A 109 1.27 -27.76 -1.00
CA LEU A 109 0.96 -26.52 -0.28
C LEU A 109 2.00 -26.14 0.78
N ALA A 110 3.01 -26.98 1.01
CA ALA A 110 4.14 -26.70 1.89
C ALA A 110 5.16 -25.77 1.20
N TYR A 111 4.72 -24.55 0.91
CA TYR A 111 5.55 -23.56 0.25
C TYR A 111 6.71 -23.11 1.14
N LYS A 112 7.93 -23.24 0.62
CA LYS A 112 9.14 -22.63 1.19
C LYS A 112 9.28 -21.21 0.65
N GLY A 113 9.48 -20.23 1.52
CA GLY A 113 9.66 -18.83 1.10
C GLY A 113 9.17 -17.82 2.13
N GLN A 114 9.38 -16.55 1.82
CA GLN A 114 9.05 -15.41 2.70
C GLN A 114 8.12 -14.40 2.04
N SER A 115 7.87 -14.52 0.73
CA SER A 115 6.93 -13.65 0.00
C SER A 115 5.53 -13.64 0.62
N ASP A 116 4.89 -12.48 0.65
CA ASP A 116 3.64 -12.25 1.37
C ASP A 116 2.63 -11.40 0.59
N TYR A 117 1.36 -11.62 0.88
CA TYR A 117 0.26 -10.79 0.39
C TYR A 117 -0.89 -10.85 1.39
N TYR A 118 -1.34 -9.69 1.89
CA TYR A 118 -2.51 -9.62 2.75
C TYR A 118 -3.29 -8.32 2.56
N TYR A 119 -4.59 -8.42 2.87
CA TYR A 119 -5.58 -7.35 2.80
C TYR A 119 -6.37 -7.39 4.10
N ARG A 120 -6.36 -6.31 4.88
CA ARG A 120 -7.03 -6.25 6.18
C ARG A 120 -7.68 -4.88 6.41
N PRO A 121 -8.76 -4.81 7.20
CA PRO A 121 -9.35 -3.54 7.60
C PRO A 121 -8.38 -2.76 8.48
N PHE A 122 -8.25 -1.47 8.19
CA PHE A 122 -7.44 -0.51 8.94
C PHE A 122 -8.28 0.20 9.99
N LEU A 123 -9.37 0.86 9.55
CA LEU A 123 -10.34 1.55 10.39
C LEU A 123 -11.73 1.42 9.78
N THR A 124 -12.71 0.99 10.58
CA THR A 124 -14.11 0.88 10.16
C THR A 124 -14.96 1.92 10.89
N THR A 125 -15.64 2.77 10.13
CA THR A 125 -16.64 3.72 10.63
C THR A 125 -18.03 3.34 10.11
N ASN A 126 -19.07 4.07 10.54
CA ASN A 126 -20.45 3.81 10.09
C ASN A 126 -20.67 4.04 8.59
N ASN A 127 -19.89 4.93 7.96
CA ASN A 127 -20.10 5.34 6.57
C ASN A 127 -19.02 4.82 5.62
N PHE A 128 -17.79 4.69 6.12
CA PHE A 128 -16.64 4.24 5.34
C PHE A 128 -15.77 3.26 6.13
N SER A 129 -15.18 2.30 5.42
CA SER A 129 -14.13 1.42 5.92
C SER A 129 -12.85 1.68 5.16
N THR A 130 -11.74 1.80 5.85
CA THR A 130 -10.41 1.83 5.24
C THR A 130 -9.77 0.45 5.38
N TYR A 131 -9.03 0.06 4.36
CA TYR A 131 -8.31 -1.22 4.27
C TYR A 131 -6.88 -0.96 3.86
N TYR A 132 -5.95 -1.72 4.41
CA TYR A 132 -4.56 -1.71 3.97
C TYR A 132 -4.23 -3.03 3.28
N THR A 133 -3.38 -2.95 2.27
CA THR A 133 -2.83 -4.07 1.52
C THR A 133 -1.32 -3.98 1.58
N ILE A 134 -0.67 -5.10 1.89
CA ILE A 134 0.77 -5.22 1.73
C ILE A 134 1.04 -6.41 0.83
N SER A 135 1.88 -6.17 -0.16
CA SER A 135 2.33 -7.13 -1.16
C SER A 135 3.84 -7.12 -1.11
N GLN A 136 4.47 -8.27 -0.87
CA GLN A 136 5.92 -8.40 -0.75
C GLN A 136 6.41 -9.61 -1.53
N LEU A 137 7.27 -9.37 -2.50
CA LEU A 137 7.93 -10.40 -3.26
C LEU A 137 9.39 -10.49 -2.84
N MET A 138 9.79 -11.67 -2.39
CA MET A 138 11.17 -11.97 -2.03
C MET A 138 11.90 -12.65 -3.19
N SER A 139 13.20 -12.43 -3.26
CA SER A 139 14.11 -13.22 -4.09
C SER A 139 14.23 -14.65 -3.56
N ARG A 140 14.85 -15.54 -4.36
CA ARG A 140 15.21 -16.89 -3.91
C ARG A 140 16.09 -16.86 -2.64
N MET A 141 16.91 -15.83 -2.49
CA MET A 141 17.85 -15.65 -1.39
C MET A 141 17.25 -14.95 -0.16
N GLY A 142 15.98 -14.54 -0.21
CA GLY A 142 15.30 -13.89 0.91
C GLY A 142 15.46 -12.36 0.95
N THR A 143 16.03 -11.75 -0.09
CA THR A 143 16.08 -10.28 -0.26
C THR A 143 14.76 -9.76 -0.82
N LEU A 144 14.33 -8.57 -0.42
CA LEU A 144 13.09 -7.94 -0.89
C LEU A 144 13.25 -7.41 -2.33
N LYS A 145 12.48 -7.95 -3.28
CA LYS A 145 12.46 -7.51 -4.70
C LYS A 145 11.40 -6.46 -4.99
N GLU A 146 10.18 -6.64 -4.49
CA GLU A 146 9.09 -5.69 -4.69
C GLU A 146 8.24 -5.65 -3.44
N SER A 147 7.94 -4.45 -2.94
CA SER A 147 7.02 -4.24 -1.83
C SER A 147 6.05 -3.13 -2.16
N ASP A 148 4.76 -3.38 -2.06
CA ASP A 148 3.73 -2.36 -2.18
C ASP A 148 2.88 -2.30 -0.92
N PHE A 149 2.76 -1.11 -0.35
CA PHE A 149 1.81 -0.76 0.69
C PHE A 149 0.71 0.12 0.08
N ILE A 150 -0.55 -0.29 0.23
CA ILE A 150 -1.70 0.39 -0.38
C ILE A 150 -2.77 0.60 0.67
N ILE A 151 -3.24 1.83 0.82
CA ILE A 151 -4.38 2.21 1.65
C ILE A 151 -5.56 2.56 0.75
N ASN A 152 -6.65 1.83 0.95
CA ASN A 152 -7.90 2.00 0.22
C ASN A 152 -9.00 2.46 1.18
N LEU A 153 -9.87 3.35 0.72
CA LEU A 153 -11.11 3.72 1.39
C LEU A 153 -12.28 3.16 0.60
N GLN A 154 -13.14 2.43 1.30
CA GLN A 154 -14.36 1.87 0.76
C GLN A 154 -15.58 2.52 1.42
N GLN A 155 -16.45 3.12 0.60
CA GLN A 155 -17.73 3.65 1.07
C GLN A 155 -18.75 2.51 1.20
N HIS A 156 -19.53 2.48 2.28
CA HIS A 156 -20.46 1.36 2.52
C HIS A 156 -21.66 1.37 1.57
N GLU A 157 -22.22 2.54 1.30
CA GLU A 157 -23.44 2.69 0.48
C GLU A 157 -23.19 2.36 -1.00
N THR A 158 -22.19 3.00 -1.61
CA THR A 158 -21.91 2.81 -3.04
C THR A 158 -20.98 1.63 -3.31
N LYS A 159 -20.30 1.11 -2.27
CA LYS A 159 -19.21 0.11 -2.38
C LYS A 159 -18.05 0.55 -3.29
N ASP A 160 -17.96 1.84 -3.58
CA ASP A 160 -16.84 2.41 -4.31
C ASP A 160 -15.57 2.32 -3.44
N VAL A 161 -14.46 2.03 -4.10
CA VAL A 161 -13.14 1.91 -3.48
C VAL A 161 -12.24 2.97 -4.09
N TYR A 162 -11.70 3.84 -3.24
CA TYR A 162 -10.77 4.90 -3.60
C TYR A 162 -9.40 4.59 -3.01
N GLU A 163 -8.37 4.56 -3.84
CA GLU A 163 -6.99 4.44 -3.38
C GLU A 163 -6.53 5.82 -2.87
N ILE A 164 -6.18 5.89 -1.59
CA ILE A 164 -5.75 7.14 -0.95
C ILE A 164 -4.24 7.31 -1.10
N LEU A 165 -3.51 6.24 -0.78
CA LEU A 165 -2.06 6.23 -0.75
C LEU A 165 -1.57 4.86 -1.20
N SER A 166 -0.62 4.84 -2.11
CA SER A 166 0.23 3.68 -2.34
C SER A 166 1.69 4.09 -2.30
N VAL A 167 2.48 3.32 -1.57
CA VAL A 167 3.93 3.42 -1.53
C VAL A 167 4.47 2.07 -1.95
N GLY A 168 5.11 2.05 -3.11
CA GLY A 168 5.75 0.87 -3.67
C GLY A 168 7.25 1.06 -3.76
N HIS A 169 8.02 -0.01 -3.63
CA HIS A 169 9.44 -0.02 -3.92
C HIS A 169 9.77 -1.23 -4.79
N ASN A 170 10.58 -1.00 -5.82
CA ASN A 170 11.06 -2.03 -6.72
C ASN A 170 12.60 -2.06 -6.69
N LEU A 171 13.12 -3.26 -6.46
CA LEU A 171 14.52 -3.58 -6.66
C LEU A 171 14.67 -4.37 -7.96
N PHE A 172 15.44 -3.80 -8.88
CA PHE A 172 15.88 -4.39 -10.13
C PHE A 172 17.37 -4.72 -10.05
N GLY A 173 17.83 -5.64 -10.88
CA GLY A 173 19.20 -6.13 -10.85
C GLY A 173 19.36 -7.41 -10.04
N VAL A 174 19.96 -8.42 -10.68
CA VAL A 174 20.51 -9.61 -10.05
C VAL A 174 22.00 -9.58 -10.38
N SER A 175 22.74 -8.63 -9.79
CA SER A 175 24.19 -8.76 -9.82
C SER A 175 24.55 -9.82 -8.78
N ALA A 176 24.84 -11.03 -9.24
CA ALA A 176 25.29 -12.19 -8.48
C ALA A 176 26.57 -11.98 -7.64
N GLN A 177 27.03 -10.74 -7.47
CA GLN A 177 28.24 -10.37 -6.72
C GLN A 177 28.04 -9.14 -5.83
N GLY A 178 26.83 -8.56 -5.78
CA GLY A 178 26.62 -7.25 -5.18
C GLY A 178 26.11 -7.26 -3.74
N LEU A 179 24.79 -7.30 -3.52
CA LEU A 179 24.19 -7.40 -2.18
C LEU A 179 24.13 -8.84 -1.67
N GLU A 180 23.84 -9.76 -2.59
CA GLU A 180 23.59 -11.18 -2.31
C GLU A 180 24.88 -11.90 -1.85
N SER A 181 26.04 -11.45 -2.31
CA SER A 181 27.36 -11.92 -1.88
C SER A 181 27.74 -11.48 -0.45
N TYR A 182 27.26 -10.31 0.02
CA TYR A 182 27.47 -9.89 1.41
C TYR A 182 26.50 -10.58 2.38
N VAL A 183 25.34 -11.02 1.87
CA VAL A 183 24.28 -11.63 2.67
C VAL A 183 24.47 -13.15 2.80
N THR A 184 25.15 -13.82 1.86
CA THR A 184 25.39 -15.28 1.94
C THR A 184 26.71 -15.72 1.30
N ASP A 185 27.43 -16.64 1.95
CA ASP A 185 28.70 -17.25 1.47
C ASP A 185 28.52 -18.32 0.36
N ASN A 186 27.28 -18.71 0.01
CA ASN A 186 27.02 -19.83 -0.91
C ASN A 186 26.52 -19.35 -2.28
N VAL A 187 27.45 -18.96 -3.16
CA VAL A 187 27.18 -18.44 -4.51
C VAL A 187 27.16 -19.56 -5.58
N ASP A 188 27.15 -20.84 -5.17
CA ASP A 188 27.52 -21.95 -6.08
C ASP A 188 26.42 -22.45 -7.04
N GLU A 189 25.21 -21.87 -7.05
CA GLU A 189 24.15 -22.30 -7.99
C GLU A 189 23.30 -21.14 -8.53
N LEU A 190 23.89 -20.20 -9.27
CA LEU A 190 23.13 -19.16 -9.97
C LEU A 190 23.13 -19.35 -11.50
N ASP A 191 21.91 -19.39 -12.03
CA ASP A 191 21.55 -19.50 -13.44
C ASP A 191 22.38 -18.53 -14.32
N GLN A 192 23.17 -19.09 -15.26
CA GLN A 192 23.98 -18.36 -16.26
C GLN A 192 23.16 -17.50 -17.26
N SER A 193 21.85 -17.33 -17.03
CA SER A 193 20.92 -16.58 -17.87
C SER A 193 20.48 -15.24 -17.30
N ALA A 194 20.94 -14.85 -16.10
CA ALA A 194 20.76 -13.49 -15.62
C ALA A 194 21.71 -12.57 -16.39
N GLN A 195 21.15 -11.82 -17.35
CA GLN A 195 21.86 -10.67 -17.92
C GLN A 195 22.39 -9.81 -16.76
N GLU A 196 23.63 -9.34 -16.88
CA GLU A 196 24.27 -8.40 -15.96
C GLU A 196 23.46 -7.09 -15.90
N GLU A 197 22.36 -7.12 -15.15
CA GLU A 197 21.57 -5.94 -14.84
C GLU A 197 22.19 -5.28 -13.61
N GLU A 198 22.56 -4.00 -13.76
CA GLU A 198 23.04 -3.18 -12.66
C GLU A 198 21.98 -3.13 -11.55
N LEU A 199 22.42 -3.25 -10.29
CA LEU A 199 21.57 -3.09 -9.11
C LEU A 199 20.89 -1.72 -9.16
N HIS A 200 19.57 -1.67 -9.16
CA HIS A 200 18.82 -0.42 -9.24
C HIS A 200 17.60 -0.48 -8.34
N ALA A 201 17.42 0.52 -7.49
CA ALA A 201 16.30 0.61 -6.56
C ALA A 201 15.48 1.86 -6.80
N GLN A 202 14.15 1.71 -6.82
CA GLN A 202 13.22 2.78 -7.11
C GLN A 202 12.05 2.80 -6.12
N LEU A 203 11.74 3.99 -5.60
CA LEU A 203 10.57 4.27 -4.79
C LEU A 203 9.46 4.88 -5.65
N ARG A 204 8.25 4.33 -5.56
CA ARG A 204 7.04 4.79 -6.24
C ARG A 204 6.05 5.26 -5.20
N ILE A 205 5.51 6.46 -5.39
CA ILE A 205 4.49 7.02 -4.51
C ILE A 205 3.28 7.42 -5.37
N ASN A 206 2.10 6.97 -4.97
CA ASN A 206 0.83 7.31 -5.56
C ASN A 206 -0.05 7.93 -4.47
N ILE A 207 -0.62 9.11 -4.73
CA ILE A 207 -1.47 9.83 -3.77
C ILE A 207 -2.75 10.22 -4.49
N LEU A 208 -3.91 9.82 -3.95
CA LEU A 208 -5.23 10.13 -4.52
C LEU A 208 -5.34 9.78 -6.02
N ASN A 209 -4.87 8.59 -6.40
CA ASN A 209 -4.76 8.09 -7.78
C ASN A 209 -3.80 8.88 -8.71
N ILE A 210 -2.96 9.76 -8.18
CA ILE A 210 -1.92 10.47 -8.93
C ILE A 210 -0.56 9.84 -8.64
N GLN A 211 0.00 9.17 -9.63
CA GLN A 211 1.35 8.62 -9.56
C GLN A 211 2.38 9.76 -9.66
N LEU A 212 3.18 9.94 -8.61
CA LEU A 212 4.29 10.88 -8.62
C LEU A 212 5.46 10.34 -9.45
N THR A 213 6.38 11.23 -9.82
CA THR A 213 7.63 10.82 -10.47
C THR A 213 8.37 9.87 -9.53
N PRO A 214 8.69 8.63 -9.98
CA PRO A 214 9.44 7.70 -9.16
C PRO A 214 10.80 8.27 -8.76
N VAL A 215 11.22 8.01 -7.53
CA VAL A 215 12.51 8.44 -7.00
C VAL A 215 13.48 7.28 -7.07
N GLU A 216 14.59 7.46 -7.75
CA GLU A 216 15.69 6.51 -7.78
C GLU A 216 16.49 6.62 -6.48
N LEU A 217 16.64 5.51 -5.76
CA LEU A 217 17.39 5.46 -4.50
C LEU A 217 18.88 5.28 -4.76
N PHE A 218 19.22 4.40 -5.71
CA PHE A 218 20.59 4.18 -6.17
C PHE A 218 20.59 3.44 -7.51
N GLN A 219 21.64 3.68 -8.29
CA GLN A 219 22.02 2.93 -9.46
C GLN A 219 23.44 2.37 -9.33
N GLY A 220 23.57 1.06 -9.48
CA GLY A 220 24.81 0.33 -9.33
C GLY A 220 25.30 0.21 -7.88
N MET A 221 26.40 -0.54 -7.73
CA MET A 221 27.01 -0.82 -6.43
C MET A 221 27.63 0.45 -5.79
N ALA A 222 28.21 1.35 -6.57
CA ALA A 222 28.88 2.53 -6.03
C ALA A 222 27.90 3.47 -5.30
N GLU A 223 26.75 3.75 -5.91
CA GLU A 223 25.73 4.60 -5.31
C GLU A 223 25.03 3.93 -4.13
N LEU A 224 24.81 2.62 -4.20
CA LEU A 224 24.33 1.84 -3.07
C LEU A 224 25.26 2.00 -1.86
N MET A 225 26.57 1.76 -2.04
CA MET A 225 27.53 1.89 -0.94
C MET A 225 27.59 3.34 -0.45
N GLY A 226 27.47 4.32 -1.35
CA GLY A 226 27.28 5.72 -0.95
C GLY A 226 26.04 5.92 -0.06
N ALA A 227 24.90 5.33 -0.43
CA ALA A 227 23.65 5.42 0.31
C ALA A 227 23.70 4.69 1.67
N VAL A 228 24.38 3.55 1.76
CA VAL A 228 24.56 2.80 3.02
C VAL A 228 25.46 3.56 3.99
N TRP A 229 26.58 4.13 3.52
CA TRP A 229 27.48 4.92 4.37
C TRP A 229 26.93 6.31 4.71
N GLY A 230 26.12 6.88 3.82
CA GLY A 230 25.42 8.15 4.01
C GLY A 230 24.03 8.01 4.65
N ALA A 231 23.66 6.79 5.07
CA ALA A 231 22.35 6.51 5.63
C ALA A 231 22.11 7.39 6.87
N PRO A 232 20.97 8.10 6.94
CA PRO A 232 20.72 9.00 8.04
C PRO A 232 20.47 8.20 9.32
N SER A 233 21.31 8.43 10.33
CA SER A 233 21.18 7.84 11.66
C SER A 233 20.02 8.44 12.47
N GLU A 234 19.46 9.55 12.01
CA GLU A 234 18.29 10.23 12.57
C GLU A 234 17.18 10.33 11.53
N LEU A 235 15.93 10.41 11.99
CA LEU A 235 14.78 10.56 11.12
C LEU A 235 14.89 11.82 10.26
N THR A 236 15.14 11.61 8.96
CA THR A 236 15.32 12.68 7.98
C THR A 236 14.15 12.68 7.01
N SER A 237 13.54 13.85 6.79
CA SER A 237 12.44 13.97 5.85
C SER A 237 12.92 13.83 4.41
N ALA A 238 12.31 12.91 3.67
CA ALA A 238 12.59 12.65 2.26
C ALA A 238 11.56 13.32 1.34
N PHE A 239 10.30 13.42 1.78
CA PHE A 239 9.22 14.00 0.98
C PHE A 239 8.23 14.76 1.85
N LYS A 240 7.95 16.01 1.49
CA LYS A 240 6.93 16.86 2.12
C LYS A 240 5.99 17.40 1.07
N SER A 241 4.69 17.36 1.33
CA SER A 241 3.69 17.92 0.43
C SER A 241 2.46 18.41 1.17
N ASN A 242 1.89 19.51 0.68
CA ASN A 242 0.60 20.04 1.11
C ASN A 242 -0.35 20.01 -0.09
N LEU A 243 -1.45 19.28 0.06
CA LEU A 243 -2.42 19.04 -0.99
C LEU A 243 -3.78 19.59 -0.56
N MET A 244 -4.40 20.41 -1.40
CA MET A 244 -5.82 20.73 -1.26
C MET A 244 -6.63 19.60 -1.90
N VAL A 245 -7.38 18.85 -1.09
CA VAL A 245 -8.11 17.64 -1.52
C VAL A 245 -9.51 18.00 -1.99
N HIS A 246 -10.18 18.92 -1.30
CA HIS A 246 -11.48 19.43 -1.70
C HIS A 246 -11.47 20.96 -1.65
N ASP A 247 -12.02 21.58 -2.69
CA ASP A 247 -12.32 23.01 -2.73
C ASP A 247 -13.70 23.17 -3.38
N LEU A 248 -14.69 23.42 -2.55
CA LEU A 248 -16.09 23.47 -2.94
C LEU A 248 -16.68 24.81 -2.53
N SER A 249 -17.25 25.53 -3.50
CA SER A 249 -17.93 26.81 -3.26
C SER A 249 -19.26 26.83 -4.00
N HIS A 250 -20.35 26.97 -3.26
CA HIS A 250 -21.70 26.95 -3.79
C HIS A 250 -22.52 28.12 -3.28
N TYR A 251 -23.26 28.75 -4.17
CA TYR A 251 -24.29 29.72 -3.84
C TYR A 251 -25.66 29.06 -3.98
N ILE A 252 -26.40 29.01 -2.89
CA ILE A 252 -27.73 28.40 -2.81
C ILE A 252 -28.75 29.52 -2.65
N HIS A 253 -29.61 29.68 -3.66
CA HIS A 253 -30.73 30.61 -3.63
C HIS A 253 -31.93 29.95 -2.96
N LEU A 254 -32.36 30.47 -1.81
CA LEU A 254 -33.53 29.99 -1.09
C LEU A 254 -34.81 30.59 -1.67
N HIS A 255 -35.95 29.89 -1.50
CA HIS A 255 -37.26 30.35 -2.01
C HIS A 255 -37.71 31.71 -1.45
N ASN A 256 -37.18 32.13 -0.30
CA ASN A 256 -37.44 33.42 0.31
C ASN A 256 -36.52 34.55 -0.23
N GLY A 257 -35.72 34.28 -1.26
CA GLY A 257 -34.81 35.26 -1.88
C GLY A 257 -33.47 35.45 -1.16
N ILE A 258 -33.24 34.76 -0.04
CA ILE A 258 -31.96 34.79 0.68
C ILE A 258 -30.93 33.93 -0.06
N VAL A 259 -29.68 34.40 -0.12
CA VAL A 259 -28.57 33.64 -0.71
C VAL A 259 -27.71 33.06 0.40
N VAL A 260 -27.49 31.75 0.37
CA VAL A 260 -26.56 31.05 1.27
C VAL A 260 -25.30 30.74 0.49
N HIS A 261 -24.17 31.21 0.97
CA HIS A 261 -22.85 30.87 0.45
C HIS A 261 -22.25 29.76 1.31
N TYR A 262 -22.05 28.58 0.71
CA TYR A 262 -21.40 27.44 1.34
C TYR A 262 -20.02 27.24 0.71
N GLU A 263 -18.99 27.24 1.55
CA GLU A 263 -17.62 27.00 1.16
C GLU A 263 -17.03 25.89 2.03
N ALA A 264 -16.46 24.87 1.42
CA ALA A 264 -15.80 23.77 2.11
C ALA A 264 -14.46 23.45 1.44
N GLN A 265 -13.40 23.60 2.22
CA GLN A 265 -12.02 23.34 1.82
C GLN A 265 -11.42 22.26 2.71
N SER A 266 -10.69 21.33 2.13
CA SER A 266 -9.91 20.36 2.89
C SER A 266 -8.49 20.29 2.38
N ALA A 267 -7.54 20.28 3.31
CA ALA A 267 -6.13 20.17 3.02
C ALA A 267 -5.52 19.00 3.79
N VAL A 268 -4.56 18.33 3.16
CA VAL A 268 -3.77 17.25 3.72
C VAL A 268 -2.30 17.61 3.57
N SER A 269 -1.58 17.57 4.69
CA SER A 269 -0.14 17.68 4.78
C SER A 269 0.43 16.28 4.96
N LEU A 270 1.47 15.95 4.20
CA LEU A 270 2.20 14.68 4.26
C LEU A 270 3.69 14.97 4.44
N ASP A 271 4.31 14.28 5.39
CA ASP A 271 5.76 14.26 5.59
C ASP A 271 6.20 12.80 5.73
N LEU A 272 6.95 12.32 4.75
CA LEU A 272 7.59 11.01 4.74
C LEU A 272 9.04 11.20 5.20
N SER A 273 9.37 10.62 6.34
CA SER A 273 10.71 10.63 6.91
C SER A 273 11.25 9.21 7.04
N GLY A 274 12.56 9.06 6.87
CA GLY A 274 13.25 7.77 6.94
C GLY A 274 14.48 7.85 7.82
N MET A 275 14.78 6.73 8.47
CA MET A 275 16.02 6.48 9.20
C MET A 275 16.48 5.07 8.87
N ALA A 276 17.78 4.91 8.63
CA ALA A 276 18.37 3.62 8.30
C ALA A 276 19.68 3.44 9.07
N SER A 277 19.78 2.34 9.79
CA SER A 277 20.99 1.91 10.47
C SER A 277 21.35 0.52 9.97
N ILE A 278 22.49 0.40 9.29
CA ILE A 278 22.95 -0.85 8.69
C ILE A 278 24.32 -1.17 9.28
N SER A 279 24.46 -2.34 9.90
CA SER A 279 25.74 -2.82 10.44
C SER A 279 26.16 -4.10 9.74
N LEU A 280 27.13 -3.99 8.84
CA LEU A 280 27.71 -5.15 8.14
C LEU A 280 28.47 -6.08 9.10
N TRP A 281 29.06 -5.55 10.17
CA TRP A 281 29.81 -6.33 11.16
C TRP A 281 28.89 -7.15 12.06
N ASN A 282 27.81 -6.53 12.54
CA ASN A 282 26.83 -7.20 13.39
C ASN A 282 25.77 -7.94 12.55
N ARG A 283 25.86 -7.85 11.22
CA ARG A 283 24.95 -8.45 10.25
C ARG A 283 23.46 -8.16 10.53
N ASN A 284 23.18 -6.92 10.90
CA ASN A 284 21.81 -6.48 11.16
C ASN A 284 21.51 -5.14 10.47
N SER A 285 20.23 -4.86 10.30
CA SER A 285 19.74 -3.57 9.85
C SER A 285 18.44 -3.19 10.55
N HIS A 286 18.36 -1.93 10.94
CA HIS A 286 17.18 -1.31 11.52
C HIS A 286 16.73 -0.16 10.63
N LEU A 287 15.51 -0.25 10.13
CA LEU A 287 14.92 0.75 9.24
C LEU A 287 13.62 1.26 9.85
N VAL A 288 13.44 2.58 9.86
CA VAL A 288 12.21 3.22 10.33
C VAL A 288 11.75 4.20 9.27
N ILE A 289 10.54 3.96 8.77
CA ILE A 289 9.83 4.86 7.86
C ILE A 289 8.67 5.46 8.66
N ARG A 290 8.71 6.78 8.83
CA ARG A 290 7.67 7.54 9.52
C ARG A 290 6.85 8.33 8.50
N VAL A 291 5.56 8.09 8.48
CA VAL A 291 4.59 8.88 7.72
C VAL A 291 3.83 9.76 8.70
N SER A 292 4.14 11.05 8.71
CA SER A 292 3.37 12.05 9.45
C SER A 292 2.35 12.67 8.51
N THR A 293 1.08 12.66 8.90
CA THR A 293 0.00 13.28 8.13
C THR A 293 -0.82 14.19 9.01
N GLY A 294 -1.15 15.36 8.48
CA GLY A 294 -2.08 16.30 9.08
C GLY A 294 -3.22 16.54 8.12
N PHE A 295 -4.45 16.45 8.59
CA PHE A 295 -5.62 16.82 7.78
C PHE A 295 -6.36 17.97 8.45
N THR A 296 -6.91 18.85 7.63
CA THR A 296 -7.79 19.91 8.07
C THR A 296 -8.96 20.05 7.10
N ILE A 297 -10.15 20.23 7.65
CA ILE A 297 -11.39 20.49 6.92
C ILE A 297 -11.94 21.79 7.49
N ARG A 298 -12.03 22.81 6.63
CA ARG A 298 -12.66 24.08 6.93
C ARG A 298 -13.94 24.18 6.14
N SER A 299 -15.05 24.40 6.85
CA SER A 299 -16.37 24.60 6.28
C SER A 299 -16.92 25.91 6.79
N HIS A 300 -17.49 26.69 5.89
CA HIS A 300 -17.98 28.03 6.15
C HIS A 300 -19.33 28.18 5.46
N ILE A 301 -20.35 28.50 6.24
CA ILE A 301 -21.71 28.75 5.76
C ILE A 301 -22.06 30.17 6.11
N ASN A 302 -22.24 31.02 5.10
CA ASN A 302 -22.66 32.41 5.27
C ASN A 302 -24.04 32.64 4.67
N ILE A 303 -24.87 33.36 5.42
CA ILE A 303 -26.15 33.85 4.93
C ILE A 303 -25.95 35.30 4.49
N LEU A 304 -26.06 35.52 3.17
CA LEU A 304 -25.92 36.83 2.56
C LEU A 304 -27.28 37.52 2.57
N PHE A 305 -27.42 38.47 3.49
CA PHE A 305 -28.58 39.34 3.60
C PHE A 305 -28.12 40.79 3.78
N ASP A 306 -28.82 41.74 3.16
CA ASP A 306 -28.36 43.13 3.12
C ASP A 306 -28.25 43.80 4.49
N ILE A 307 -28.99 43.31 5.50
CA ILE A 307 -29.09 43.93 6.82
C ILE A 307 -28.29 43.14 7.88
N ILE A 308 -28.10 41.84 7.66
CA ILE A 308 -27.58 40.91 8.67
C ILE A 308 -26.53 40.00 8.00
N THR A 309 -25.35 39.92 8.61
CA THR A 309 -24.33 38.92 8.26
C THR A 309 -24.32 37.86 9.36
N THR A 310 -24.74 36.64 9.04
CA THR A 310 -24.64 35.49 9.95
C THR A 310 -23.93 34.34 9.27
N GLY A 311 -23.24 33.53 10.06
CA GLY A 311 -22.56 32.36 9.53
C GLY A 311 -22.06 31.41 10.59
N ILE A 312 -21.64 30.25 10.09
CA ILE A 312 -21.08 29.15 10.87
C ILE A 312 -19.75 28.78 10.25
N ASN A 313 -18.69 28.83 11.06
CA ASN A 313 -17.36 28.34 10.72
C ASN A 313 -17.13 27.03 11.48
N LEU A 314 -16.89 25.95 10.76
CA LEU A 314 -16.49 24.66 11.29
C LEU A 314 -15.07 24.38 10.82
N THR A 315 -14.16 24.11 11.75
CA THR A 315 -12.81 23.63 11.46
C THR A 315 -12.58 22.32 12.19
N ILE A 316 -12.24 21.27 11.45
CA ILE A 316 -11.88 19.96 11.98
C ILE A 316 -10.44 19.69 11.55
N SER A 317 -9.55 19.48 12.50
CA SER A 317 -8.16 19.13 12.21
C SER A 317 -7.76 17.88 12.97
N ALA A 318 -6.99 16.99 12.36
CA ALA A 318 -6.30 15.95 13.11
C ALA A 318 -4.96 15.61 12.50
N ASN A 319 -4.08 15.09 13.37
CA ASN A 319 -2.75 14.65 13.01
C ASN A 319 -2.60 13.18 13.35
N THR A 320 -1.97 12.41 12.46
CA THR A 320 -1.64 11.01 12.69
C THR A 320 -0.23 10.72 12.21
N ILE A 321 0.46 9.89 12.98
CA ILE A 321 1.82 9.46 12.69
C ILE A 321 1.78 7.93 12.63
N VAL A 322 2.26 7.39 11.52
CA VAL A 322 2.38 5.96 11.28
C VAL A 322 3.86 5.63 11.16
N ASP A 323 4.34 4.76 12.05
CA ASP A 323 5.70 4.26 12.05
C ASP A 323 5.70 2.84 11.49
N TYR A 324 6.46 2.63 10.40
CA TYR A 324 6.74 1.33 9.82
C TYR A 324 8.20 1.00 10.11
N THR A 325 8.42 0.02 11.00
CA THR A 325 9.75 -0.42 11.40
C THR A 325 10.04 -1.79 10.78
N THR A 326 11.24 -1.94 10.25
CA THR A 326 11.72 -3.24 9.78
C THR A 326 13.10 -3.52 10.35
N ASP A 327 13.16 -4.60 11.13
CA ASP A 327 14.37 -5.16 11.70
C ASP A 327 14.75 -6.40 10.90
N VAL A 328 15.99 -6.43 10.43
CA VAL A 328 16.53 -7.56 9.67
C VAL A 328 17.79 -8.03 10.36
N ASP A 329 17.85 -9.33 10.63
CA ASP A 329 19.06 -10.04 11.04
C ASP A 329 19.42 -11.04 9.94
N TYR A 330 20.57 -10.82 9.34
CA TYR A 330 21.14 -11.63 8.27
C TYR A 330 22.43 -12.32 8.71
N ALA A 331 22.61 -12.55 10.01
CA ALA A 331 23.71 -13.36 10.53
C ALA A 331 23.59 -14.83 10.13
N ASP A 332 22.37 -15.38 10.19
CA ASP A 332 22.04 -16.77 9.90
C ASP A 332 21.10 -16.90 8.68
N SER A 333 21.17 -18.06 8.01
CA SER A 333 20.24 -18.41 6.93
C SER A 333 19.18 -19.40 7.44
N PRO A 334 17.86 -19.12 7.27
CA PRO A 334 17.29 -18.01 6.51
C PRO A 334 17.27 -16.67 7.27
N ILE A 335 17.41 -15.58 6.52
CA ILE A 335 17.37 -14.19 7.03
C ILE A 335 16.10 -13.98 7.87
N CYS A 336 16.28 -13.45 9.08
CA CYS A 336 15.18 -13.11 9.97
C CYS A 336 14.70 -11.69 9.70
N VAL A 337 13.44 -11.54 9.31
CA VAL A 337 12.82 -10.23 9.02
C VAL A 337 11.62 -10.06 9.94
N CYS A 338 11.66 -9.02 10.78
CA CYS A 338 10.53 -8.55 11.57
C CYS A 338 10.06 -7.20 11.06
N MET A 339 8.78 -7.11 10.74
CA MET A 339 8.13 -5.87 10.37
C MET A 339 7.11 -5.50 11.43
N GLN A 340 6.99 -4.22 11.75
CA GLN A 340 5.96 -3.70 12.64
C GLN A 340 5.35 -2.42 12.05
N MET A 341 4.06 -2.22 12.30
CA MET A 341 3.36 -1.00 11.95
C MET A 341 2.59 -0.49 13.15
N THR A 342 2.98 0.69 13.60
CA THR A 342 2.45 1.35 14.79
C THR A 342 1.83 2.67 14.41
N ILE A 343 0.59 2.89 14.83
CA ILE A 343 -0.08 4.18 14.73
C ILE A 343 -0.02 4.86 16.08
N GLN A 344 0.49 6.08 16.11
CA GLN A 344 0.48 6.90 17.31
C GLN A 344 -0.93 7.44 17.63
N PRO A 345 -1.24 7.76 18.89
CA PRO A 345 -2.54 8.29 19.27
C PRO A 345 -2.95 9.53 18.44
N ILE A 346 -4.16 9.50 17.89
CA ILE A 346 -4.68 10.56 17.01
C ILE A 346 -5.42 11.58 17.86
N GLN A 347 -5.06 12.86 17.72
CA GLN A 347 -5.79 13.97 18.34
C GLN A 347 -6.61 14.71 17.29
N VAL A 348 -7.93 14.70 17.45
CA VAL A 348 -8.88 15.41 16.60
C VAL A 348 -9.35 16.66 17.35
N HIS A 349 -9.15 17.83 16.74
CA HIS A 349 -9.64 19.12 17.23
C HIS A 349 -10.80 19.59 16.37
N ASP A 350 -11.95 19.78 17.00
CA ASP A 350 -13.15 20.37 16.42
C ASP A 350 -13.31 21.80 16.96
N ASN A 351 -13.36 22.81 16.09
CA ASN A 351 -13.68 24.19 16.43
C ASN A 351 -14.94 24.64 15.66
N ILE A 352 -15.96 25.06 16.39
CA ILE A 352 -17.20 25.61 15.85
C ILE A 352 -17.33 27.05 16.33
N GLU A 353 -17.37 27.98 15.39
CA GLU A 353 -17.66 29.39 15.62
C GLU A 353 -18.97 29.75 14.92
N ASN A 354 -19.94 30.20 15.69
CA ASN A 354 -21.17 30.79 15.18
C ASN A 354 -21.07 32.30 15.36
N PHE A 355 -21.31 33.08 14.30
CA PHE A 355 -21.32 34.54 14.40
C PHE A 355 -22.59 35.13 13.82
N TYR A 356 -23.09 36.16 14.48
CA TYR A 356 -24.11 37.05 13.92
C TYR A 356 -23.65 38.50 14.09
N SER A 357 -23.87 39.30 13.06
CA SER A 357 -23.62 40.74 13.09
C SER A 357 -24.72 41.48 12.33
N ILE A 358 -25.24 42.52 12.95
CA ILE A 358 -26.21 43.45 12.35
C ILE A 358 -25.45 44.73 12.05
N LYS A 359 -25.56 45.27 10.82
CA LYS A 359 -24.73 46.36 10.25
C LYS A 359 -24.56 47.63 11.12
N GLN A 360 -25.27 47.79 12.24
CA GLN A 360 -25.29 49.03 13.03
C GLN A 360 -25.39 48.88 14.57
N LYS A 361 -25.40 47.68 15.18
CA LYS A 361 -25.65 47.58 16.64
C LYS A 361 -24.84 46.55 17.42
N GLN A 362 -24.97 45.27 17.11
CA GLN A 362 -24.44 44.21 17.96
C GLN A 362 -23.89 43.08 17.09
N SER A 363 -22.69 42.64 17.45
CA SER A 363 -22.07 41.41 16.98
C SER A 363 -22.00 40.43 18.14
N TYR A 364 -22.35 39.18 17.89
CA TYR A 364 -22.22 38.10 18.85
C TYR A 364 -21.47 36.97 18.19
N ARG A 365 -20.57 36.36 18.97
CA ARG A 365 -19.82 35.19 18.56
C ARG A 365 -19.91 34.16 19.66
N TRP A 366 -20.21 32.94 19.27
CA TRP A 366 -20.19 31.79 20.14
C TRP A 366 -19.17 30.80 19.62
N PHE A 367 -18.34 30.28 20.53
CA PHE A 367 -17.27 29.36 20.23
C PHE A 367 -17.46 28.07 21.01
N LYS A 368 -17.21 26.94 20.33
CA LYS A 368 -17.14 25.63 20.97
C LYS A 368 -15.96 24.85 20.42
N ASN A 369 -15.02 24.57 21.31
CA ASN A 369 -13.85 23.76 21.03
C ASN A 369 -14.04 22.38 21.67
N ARG A 370 -13.72 21.32 20.93
CA ARG A 370 -13.71 19.95 21.43
C ARG A 370 -12.46 19.25 20.93
N THR A 371 -11.73 18.62 21.83
CA THR A 371 -10.62 17.73 21.48
C THR A 371 -11.04 16.29 21.77
N ARG A 372 -10.79 15.38 20.84
CA ARG A 372 -10.99 13.94 21.02
C ARG A 372 -9.66 13.24 20.77
N THR A 373 -9.33 12.28 21.62
CA THR A 373 -8.13 11.46 21.48
C THR A 373 -8.54 10.03 21.16
N TYR A 374 -7.91 9.46 20.15
CA TYR A 374 -8.05 8.05 19.81
C TYR A 374 -6.75 7.34 20.17
N PRO A 375 -6.80 6.16 20.82
CA PRO A 375 -5.60 5.44 21.22
C PRO A 375 -4.77 4.99 20.01
N GLY A 376 -3.47 4.86 20.21
CA GLY A 376 -2.57 4.24 19.23
C GLY A 376 -2.83 2.75 19.12
N ILE A 377 -2.51 2.17 17.96
CA ILE A 377 -2.76 0.76 17.64
C ILE A 377 -1.56 0.20 16.88
N ASP A 378 -1.15 -1.02 17.25
CA ASP A 378 -0.18 -1.82 16.51
C ASP A 378 -0.91 -2.85 15.64
N TYR A 379 -0.49 -2.98 14.38
CA TYR A 379 -1.07 -3.93 13.45
C TYR A 379 -0.24 -5.20 13.39
N SER A 380 -0.91 -6.33 13.62
CA SER A 380 -0.30 -7.64 13.36
C SER A 380 -0.30 -7.95 11.87
N PHE A 381 0.86 -8.38 11.38
CA PHE A 381 1.03 -8.89 10.03
C PHE A 381 0.69 -10.39 9.98
N THR A 382 1.47 -11.18 9.26
CA THR A 382 1.28 -12.64 9.20
C THR A 382 1.85 -13.35 10.42
N ASP A 383 1.33 -14.54 10.70
CA ASP A 383 1.81 -15.37 11.81
C ASP A 383 3.30 -15.68 11.68
N LYS A 384 3.78 -15.82 10.44
CA LYS A 384 5.21 -15.96 10.16
C LYS A 384 6.01 -14.73 10.58
N ASN A 385 5.57 -13.53 10.21
CA ASN A 385 6.22 -12.29 10.67
C ASN A 385 6.21 -12.20 12.20
N ASN A 386 5.09 -12.53 12.85
CA ASN A 386 4.99 -12.52 14.31
C ASN A 386 5.95 -13.52 14.97
N GLN A 387 6.18 -14.68 14.36
CA GLN A 387 7.18 -15.64 14.82
C GLN A 387 8.61 -15.08 14.68
N MET A 388 8.94 -14.45 13.54
CA MET A 388 10.25 -13.82 13.33
C MET A 388 10.51 -12.68 14.32
N CYS A 389 9.51 -11.83 14.56
CA CYS A 389 9.59 -10.78 15.58
C CYS A 389 9.80 -11.33 17.00
N ARG A 390 9.18 -12.47 17.34
CA ARG A 390 9.43 -13.13 18.63
C ARG A 390 10.85 -13.65 18.74
N LEU A 391 11.43 -14.16 17.64
CA LEU A 391 12.82 -14.62 17.65
C LEU A 391 13.79 -13.45 17.85
N LEU A 392 13.53 -12.31 17.22
CA LEU A 392 14.38 -11.11 17.31
C LEU A 392 14.29 -10.36 18.65
N HIS A 393 13.12 -10.35 19.30
CA HIS A 393 12.91 -9.59 20.54
C HIS A 393 12.97 -10.42 21.82
N ASN A 394 13.04 -11.76 21.74
CA ASN A 394 13.23 -12.63 22.91
C ASN A 394 14.70 -13.04 23.14
N SER A 395 15.64 -12.53 22.36
CA SER A 395 17.09 -12.75 22.53
C SER A 395 17.70 -11.77 23.52
#